data_AF-A0A399SYI3-F1
#
_entry.id   AF-A0A399SYI3-F1
#
_cell.length_a   1.000
_cell.length_b   1.000
_cell.length_c   1.000
_cell.angle_alpha   90.00
_cell.angle_beta   90.00
_cell.angle_gamma   90.00
#
_symmetry.space_group_name_H-M   'P 1'
#
loop_
_entity.id
_entity.type
_entity.pdbx_description
1 polymer ?
#
loop_
_entity_poly.entity_id
_entity_poly.type
_entity_poly.pdbx_seq_one_letter_code
_entity_poly.pdbx_strand_id
1 'polypeptide(L)'
;MNAVEQREKRIRDLVNNPWKLQSLIEDKAKWNKLCASMDVIGDTQIAIDDFFALPPFSSNNGGYLFLYGLLQALFLQQDAINHLSEALFNKPIDWRKDYPDIHQVRELRNDSIGHPTKRGKDKSFHFIARYSISKGNFKLMSHYSDLNKHLFRDVQIQELREKQEKSVIEILDNVVELMEKEYEGHKKQFSNSKISDLTNGIGYSISKVYEGIYNSYPLAEMNFSIIQSTIDSVKKEIEKRYGKISALQGLEDVIRRVDYIVERMDGWIKESNLFNNSDAEVFMDSLSDRIDELEKMLKEIDEEFK
;
A
#
# COMPACT_ATOMS: atom_id res chain seq x y z
N MET A 1 10.14 -8.52 15.54
CA MET A 1 8.93 -8.22 14.77
C MET A 1 7.95 -9.36 14.98
N ASN A 2 6.79 -9.08 15.58
CA ASN A 2 5.75 -10.09 15.78
C ASN A 2 5.08 -10.45 14.43
N ALA A 3 4.23 -11.48 14.42
CA ALA A 3 3.62 -11.99 13.19
C ALA A 3 2.72 -10.96 12.48
N VAL A 4 2.05 -10.10 13.24
CA VAL A 4 1.17 -9.04 12.72
C VAL A 4 1.99 -7.97 12.02
N GLU A 5 3.04 -7.46 12.66
CA GLU A 5 3.95 -6.45 12.10
C GLU A 5 4.62 -6.93 10.80
N GLN A 6 4.97 -8.21 10.70
CA GLN A 6 5.57 -8.75 9.47
C GLN A 6 4.62 -8.67 8.28
N ARG A 7 3.35 -8.99 8.48
CA ARG A 7 2.31 -8.96 7.42
C ARG A 7 1.93 -7.53 7.09
N GLU A 8 1.79 -6.70 8.12
CA GLU A 8 1.53 -5.27 7.98
C GLU A 8 2.63 -4.59 7.14
N LYS A 9 3.89 -4.86 7.42
CA LYS A 9 5.02 -4.41 6.60
C LYS A 9 4.93 -4.94 5.16
N ARG A 10 4.62 -6.24 4.98
CA ARG A 10 4.48 -6.83 3.65
C ARG A 10 3.37 -6.13 2.83
N ILE A 11 2.24 -5.82 3.46
CA ILE A 11 1.15 -5.08 2.84
C ILE A 11 1.62 -3.67 2.46
N ARG A 12 2.35 -2.97 3.33
CA ARG A 12 2.94 -1.66 2.99
C ARG A 12 3.85 -1.76 1.77
N ASP A 13 4.72 -2.77 1.71
CA ASP A 13 5.64 -2.95 0.58
C ASP A 13 4.87 -3.16 -0.73
N LEU A 14 3.79 -3.95 -0.70
CA LEU A 14 2.93 -4.20 -1.87
C LEU A 14 2.12 -2.96 -2.29
N VAL A 15 1.58 -2.22 -1.31
CA VAL A 15 0.81 -0.99 -1.54
C VAL A 15 1.67 0.13 -2.11
N ASN A 16 2.92 0.24 -1.66
CA ASN A 16 3.86 1.26 -2.10
C ASN A 16 4.61 0.88 -3.40
N ASN A 17 4.42 -0.33 -3.92
CA ASN A 17 5.00 -0.66 -5.21
C ASN A 17 4.34 0.22 -6.32
N PRO A 18 5.15 0.80 -7.23
CA PRO A 18 4.66 1.61 -8.35
C PRO A 18 3.47 1.02 -9.14
N TRP A 19 3.40 -0.31 -9.33
CA TRP A 19 2.30 -0.94 -10.09
C TRP A 19 0.92 -0.70 -9.47
N LYS A 20 0.86 -0.59 -8.13
CA LYS A 20 -0.39 -0.44 -7.37
C LYS A 20 -0.59 0.98 -6.87
N LEU A 21 0.47 1.61 -6.40
CA LEU A 21 0.46 2.89 -5.69
C LEU A 21 -0.32 3.96 -6.46
N GLN A 22 -0.07 4.09 -7.77
CA GLN A 22 -0.69 5.13 -8.59
C GLN A 22 -2.21 5.00 -8.62
N SER A 23 -2.74 3.78 -8.72
CA SER A 23 -4.19 3.52 -8.71
C SER A 23 -4.84 3.83 -7.35
N LEU A 24 -4.08 3.68 -6.26
CA LEU A 24 -4.58 3.92 -4.90
C LEU A 24 -4.58 5.41 -4.56
N ILE A 25 -3.54 6.16 -4.96
CA ILE A 25 -3.41 7.61 -4.68
C ILE A 25 -4.48 8.45 -5.41
N GLU A 26 -4.99 7.97 -6.54
CA GLU A 26 -6.04 8.68 -7.31
C GLU A 26 -7.31 8.91 -6.49
N ASP A 27 -7.67 7.96 -5.62
CA ASP A 27 -8.70 8.14 -4.60
C ASP A 27 -8.04 8.49 -3.26
N LYS A 28 -7.88 9.79 -3.01
CA LYS A 28 -7.28 10.30 -1.76
C LYS A 28 -8.00 9.81 -0.50
N ALA A 29 -9.31 9.61 -0.55
CA ALA A 29 -10.07 9.16 0.62
C ALA A 29 -9.73 7.69 0.93
N LYS A 30 -9.71 6.85 -0.11
CA LYS A 30 -9.31 5.45 -0.01
C LYS A 30 -7.84 5.30 0.40
N TRP A 31 -6.94 6.11 -0.16
CA TRP A 31 -5.53 6.15 0.23
C TRP A 31 -5.34 6.52 1.71
N ASN A 32 -5.95 7.61 2.17
CA ASN A 32 -5.84 8.03 3.57
C ASN A 32 -6.43 6.99 4.53
N LYS A 33 -7.55 6.36 4.16
CA LYS A 33 -8.14 5.26 4.93
C LYS A 33 -7.17 4.08 5.02
N LEU A 34 -6.53 3.71 3.91
CA LEU A 34 -5.55 2.62 3.85
C LEU A 34 -4.34 2.90 4.74
N CYS A 35 -3.72 4.09 4.63
CA CYS A 35 -2.58 4.49 5.47
C CYS A 35 -2.94 4.46 6.96
N ALA A 36 -4.04 5.13 7.34
CA ALA A 36 -4.49 5.16 8.72
C ALA A 36 -4.80 3.77 9.27
N SER A 37 -5.34 2.87 8.43
CA SER A 37 -5.63 1.49 8.83
C SER A 37 -4.34 0.71 9.13
N MET A 38 -3.31 0.81 8.28
CA MET A 38 -2.03 0.14 8.53
C MET A 38 -1.35 0.67 9.80
N ASP A 39 -1.34 2.00 10.00
CA ASP A 39 -0.78 2.60 11.22
C ASP A 39 -1.51 2.13 12.48
N VAL A 40 -2.86 2.16 12.47
CA VAL A 40 -3.66 1.71 13.61
C VAL A 40 -3.46 0.21 13.90
N ILE A 41 -3.28 -0.63 12.88
CA ILE A 41 -2.97 -2.06 13.07
C ILE A 41 -1.66 -2.24 13.85
N GLY A 42 -0.61 -1.50 13.46
CA GLY A 42 0.68 -1.52 14.14
C GLY A 42 0.61 -0.93 15.56
N ASP A 43 0.04 0.25 15.71
CA ASP A 43 -0.07 0.96 17.00
C ASP A 43 -0.86 0.16 18.03
N THR A 44 -1.96 -0.46 17.60
CA THR A 44 -2.77 -1.31 18.48
C THR A 44 -2.05 -2.61 18.84
N GLN A 45 -1.25 -3.18 17.94
CA GLN A 45 -0.45 -4.34 18.25
C GLN A 45 0.61 -4.02 19.32
N ILE A 46 1.28 -2.87 19.23
CA ILE A 46 2.21 -2.40 20.26
C ILE A 46 1.49 -2.24 21.60
N ALA A 47 0.32 -1.59 21.61
CA ALA A 47 -0.46 -1.40 22.84
C ALA A 47 -0.93 -2.74 23.47
N ILE A 48 -1.26 -3.73 22.64
CA ILE A 48 -1.61 -5.09 23.09
C ILE A 48 -0.38 -5.74 23.73
N ASP A 49 0.77 -5.75 23.05
CA ASP A 49 1.99 -6.36 23.56
C ASP A 49 2.48 -5.69 24.86
N ASP A 50 2.39 -4.36 24.95
CA ASP A 50 2.71 -3.58 26.15
C ASP A 50 1.82 -3.96 27.34
N PHE A 51 0.51 -4.17 27.11
CA PHE A 51 -0.38 -4.65 28.16
C PHE A 51 0.10 -6.00 28.73
N PHE A 52 0.53 -6.93 27.88
CA PHE A 52 1.03 -8.23 28.31
C PHE A 52 2.41 -8.15 29.00
N ALA A 53 3.17 -7.08 28.75
CA ALA A 53 4.42 -6.79 29.45
C ALA A 53 4.24 -6.12 30.83
N LEU A 54 3.03 -5.60 31.15
CA LEU A 54 2.77 -4.90 32.42
C LEU A 54 3.08 -5.76 33.66
N PRO A 55 3.50 -5.16 34.79
CA PRO A 55 3.56 -5.85 36.07
C PRO A 55 2.15 -6.23 36.55
N PRO A 56 2.03 -7.11 37.57
CA PRO A 56 0.74 -7.44 38.18
C PRO A 56 -0.03 -6.19 38.64
N PHE A 57 -1.32 -6.14 38.33
CA PHE A 57 -2.21 -5.06 38.72
C PHE A 57 -3.56 -5.60 39.22
N SER A 58 -4.35 -4.68 39.77
CA SER A 58 -5.67 -4.84 40.37
C SER A 58 -6.54 -3.61 40.05
N SER A 59 -7.79 -3.62 40.50
CA SER A 59 -8.69 -2.47 40.36
C SER A 59 -8.22 -1.19 41.08
N ASN A 60 -7.34 -1.30 42.08
CA ASN A 60 -6.91 -0.15 42.89
C ASN A 60 -5.60 0.50 42.42
N ASN A 61 -4.92 -0.06 41.42
CA ASN A 61 -3.63 0.44 40.92
C ASN A 61 -3.59 0.48 39.37
N GLY A 62 -4.61 1.08 38.77
CA GLY A 62 -4.65 1.34 37.32
C GLY A 62 -5.28 0.22 36.47
N GLY A 63 -5.68 -0.91 37.07
CA GLY A 63 -6.22 -2.05 36.31
C GLY A 63 -7.44 -1.75 35.45
N TYR A 64 -8.29 -0.78 35.82
CA TYR A 64 -9.36 -0.31 34.95
C TYR A 64 -8.83 0.31 33.66
N LEU A 65 -7.85 1.23 33.77
CA LEU A 65 -7.26 1.89 32.61
C LEU A 65 -6.58 0.87 31.70
N PHE A 66 -5.84 -0.09 32.27
CA PHE A 66 -5.18 -1.14 31.50
C PHE A 66 -6.17 -2.05 30.78
N LEU A 67 -7.22 -2.53 31.46
CA LEU A 67 -8.24 -3.36 30.83
C LEU A 67 -9.02 -2.58 29.75
N TYR A 68 -9.37 -1.33 30.02
CA TYR A 68 -10.09 -0.50 29.07
C TYR A 68 -9.23 -0.23 27.82
N GLY A 69 -7.96 0.08 28.03
CA GLY A 69 -6.97 0.26 26.98
C GLY A 69 -6.82 -0.99 26.11
N LEU A 70 -6.63 -2.17 26.72
CA LEU A 70 -6.51 -3.43 25.98
C LEU A 70 -7.76 -3.72 25.14
N LEU A 71 -8.94 -3.70 25.76
CA LEU A 71 -10.18 -4.02 25.06
C LEU A 71 -10.46 -3.01 23.93
N GLN A 72 -10.10 -1.75 24.13
CA GLN A 72 -10.17 -0.73 23.09
C GLN A 72 -9.17 -0.98 21.96
N ALA A 73 -7.93 -1.34 22.26
CA ALA A 73 -6.91 -1.65 21.27
C ALA A 73 -7.32 -2.84 20.39
N LEU A 74 -7.83 -3.93 20.99
CA LEU A 74 -8.34 -5.10 20.25
C LEU A 74 -9.46 -4.71 19.28
N PHE A 75 -10.38 -3.84 19.72
CA PHE A 75 -11.50 -3.37 18.91
C PHE A 75 -11.04 -2.45 17.75
N LEU A 76 -10.12 -1.52 18.03
CA LEU A 76 -9.55 -0.62 17.01
C LEU A 76 -8.77 -1.41 15.95
N GLN A 77 -8.01 -2.43 16.35
CA GLN A 77 -7.29 -3.30 15.42
C GLN A 77 -8.26 -4.00 14.46
N GLN A 78 -9.39 -4.50 14.96
CA GLN A 78 -10.43 -5.08 14.11
C GLN A 78 -10.99 -4.06 13.12
N ASP A 79 -11.40 -2.88 13.58
CA ASP A 79 -11.95 -1.84 12.70
C ASP A 79 -10.95 -1.43 11.61
N ALA A 80 -9.69 -1.28 11.97
CA ALA A 80 -8.62 -0.98 11.02
C ALA A 80 -8.46 -2.07 9.96
N ILE A 81 -8.49 -3.35 10.34
CA ILE A 81 -8.44 -4.47 9.38
C ILE A 81 -9.66 -4.49 8.45
N ASN A 82 -10.86 -4.20 8.96
CA ASN A 82 -12.05 -4.10 8.11
C ASN A 82 -11.92 -2.94 7.11
N HIS A 83 -11.48 -1.77 7.57
CA HIS A 83 -11.27 -0.61 6.69
C HIS A 83 -10.12 -0.83 5.69
N LEU A 84 -9.09 -1.59 6.06
CA LEU A 84 -8.03 -2.05 5.17
C LEU A 84 -8.63 -2.89 4.04
N SER A 85 -9.44 -3.90 4.37
CA SER A 85 -10.09 -4.79 3.39
C SER A 85 -11.08 -4.04 2.50
N GLU A 86 -11.88 -3.14 3.06
CA GLU A 86 -12.76 -2.26 2.32
C GLU A 86 -11.97 -1.35 1.37
N ALA A 87 -10.87 -0.75 1.84
CA ALA A 87 -10.04 0.11 1.02
C ALA A 87 -9.37 -0.67 -0.12
N LEU A 88 -8.83 -1.87 0.11
CA LEU A 88 -8.12 -2.61 -0.95
C LEU A 88 -9.07 -3.29 -1.93
N PHE A 89 -10.14 -3.91 -1.43
CA PHE A 89 -10.98 -4.84 -2.19
C PHE A 89 -12.45 -4.42 -2.31
N ASN A 90 -12.84 -3.26 -1.75
CA ASN A 90 -14.24 -2.83 -1.64
C ASN A 90 -15.12 -3.90 -0.97
N LYS A 91 -14.54 -4.70 -0.07
CA LYS A 91 -15.21 -5.81 0.59
C LYS A 91 -15.12 -5.65 2.12
N PRO A 92 -16.15 -5.12 2.79
CA PRO A 92 -16.18 -5.11 4.24
C PRO A 92 -16.30 -6.55 4.78
N ILE A 93 -15.71 -6.78 5.95
CA ILE A 93 -15.69 -8.05 6.67
C ILE A 93 -17.00 -8.20 7.46
N ASP A 94 -17.72 -9.32 7.28
CA ASP A 94 -18.86 -9.68 8.12
C ASP A 94 -18.34 -10.47 9.32
N TRP A 95 -17.93 -9.77 10.38
CA TRP A 95 -17.35 -10.38 11.59
C TRP A 95 -18.15 -11.56 12.13
N ARG A 96 -19.48 -11.49 12.07
CA ARG A 96 -20.33 -12.53 12.63
C ARG A 96 -20.30 -13.82 11.83
N LYS A 97 -20.12 -13.73 10.52
CA LYS A 97 -20.12 -14.89 9.61
C LYS A 97 -18.72 -15.37 9.30
N ASP A 98 -17.82 -14.45 8.98
CA ASP A 98 -16.49 -14.75 8.46
C ASP A 98 -15.53 -15.10 9.60
N TYR A 99 -15.60 -14.38 10.74
CA TYR A 99 -14.67 -14.54 11.86
C TYR A 99 -15.40 -14.53 13.22
N PRO A 100 -16.22 -15.56 13.52
CA PRO A 100 -17.06 -15.58 14.72
C PRO A 100 -16.27 -15.53 16.04
N ASP A 101 -15.03 -16.01 16.07
CA ASP A 101 -14.19 -16.00 17.28
C ASP A 101 -13.75 -14.59 17.68
N ILE A 102 -13.20 -13.81 16.75
CA ILE A 102 -12.82 -12.41 17.01
C ILE A 102 -14.05 -11.52 17.20
N HIS A 103 -15.19 -11.87 16.59
CA HIS A 103 -16.47 -11.22 16.86
C HIS A 103 -16.90 -11.34 18.33
N GLN A 104 -16.62 -12.46 19.01
CA GLN A 104 -16.88 -12.59 20.45
C GLN A 104 -16.04 -11.61 21.28
N VAL A 105 -14.80 -11.34 20.87
CA VAL A 105 -13.94 -10.33 21.52
C VAL A 105 -14.55 -8.95 21.36
N ARG A 106 -15.07 -8.63 20.17
CA ARG A 106 -15.79 -7.39 19.88
C ARG A 106 -17.01 -7.21 20.78
N GLU A 107 -17.85 -8.24 20.86
CA GLU A 107 -19.07 -8.21 21.66
C GLU A 107 -18.77 -8.07 23.14
N LEU A 108 -17.72 -8.75 23.62
CA LEU A 108 -17.25 -8.61 25.00
C LEU A 108 -16.79 -7.19 25.32
N ARG A 109 -16.03 -6.54 24.44
CA ARG A 109 -15.65 -5.11 24.60
C ARG A 109 -16.90 -4.25 24.69
N ASN A 110 -17.86 -4.46 23.79
CA ASN A 110 -19.10 -3.69 23.79
C ASN A 110 -19.92 -3.93 25.06
N ASP A 111 -19.96 -5.16 25.58
CA ASP A 111 -20.66 -5.47 26.84
C ASP A 111 -19.96 -4.85 28.04
N SER A 112 -18.63 -4.86 28.06
CA SER A 112 -17.86 -4.46 29.24
C SER A 112 -17.65 -2.95 29.36
N ILE A 113 -17.22 -2.30 28.27
CA ILE A 113 -16.74 -0.90 28.31
C ILE A 113 -17.36 0.00 27.24
N GLY A 114 -17.99 -0.57 26.20
CA GLY A 114 -18.53 0.21 25.08
C GLY A 114 -19.96 0.72 25.34
N HIS A 115 -20.90 -0.22 25.50
CA HIS A 115 -22.32 0.06 25.74
C HIS A 115 -22.90 -0.76 26.90
N PRO A 116 -22.23 -0.82 28.07
CA PRO A 116 -22.62 -1.68 29.18
C PRO A 116 -24.02 -1.38 29.75
N THR A 117 -24.48 -0.12 29.70
CA THR A 117 -25.69 0.34 30.41
C THR A 117 -26.93 0.48 29.52
N LYS A 118 -26.83 0.17 28.22
CA LYS A 118 -27.94 0.28 27.26
C LYS A 118 -27.81 -0.73 26.11
N ARG A 119 -27.45 -1.98 26.41
CA ARG A 119 -27.21 -2.97 25.35
C ARG A 119 -28.54 -3.46 24.76
N GLY A 120 -28.61 -3.50 23.43
CA GLY A 120 -29.76 -4.04 22.70
C GLY A 120 -31.07 -3.27 22.87
N LYS A 121 -31.02 -1.96 23.20
CA LYS A 121 -32.17 -1.13 23.62
C LYS A 121 -32.77 -1.62 24.95
N ASP A 122 -31.97 -1.54 26.02
CA ASP A 122 -32.38 -1.89 27.40
C ASP A 122 -32.75 -3.37 27.60
N LYS A 123 -32.19 -4.26 26.76
CA LYS A 123 -32.33 -5.72 26.91
C LYS A 123 -31.39 -6.30 27.96
N SER A 124 -30.19 -5.72 28.08
CA SER A 124 -29.20 -6.16 29.06
C SER A 124 -28.30 -5.03 29.55
N PHE A 125 -27.81 -5.22 30.78
CA PHE A 125 -26.94 -4.30 31.50
C PHE A 125 -25.76 -5.07 32.07
N HIS A 126 -24.56 -4.50 31.94
CA HIS A 126 -23.33 -5.20 32.22
C HIS A 126 -22.38 -4.32 33.03
N PHE A 127 -21.53 -4.94 33.86
CA PHE A 127 -20.42 -4.24 34.49
C PHE A 127 -19.31 -5.21 34.89
N ILE A 128 -18.07 -4.70 34.93
CA ILE A 128 -16.92 -5.47 35.43
C ILE A 128 -16.97 -5.51 36.95
N ALA A 129 -16.95 -6.72 37.52
CA ALA A 129 -16.90 -6.90 38.96
C ALA A 129 -15.53 -6.47 39.50
N ARG A 130 -15.47 -5.30 40.17
CA ARG A 130 -14.23 -4.63 40.60
C ARG A 130 -13.21 -5.54 41.30
N TYR A 131 -13.68 -6.42 42.18
CA TYR A 131 -12.83 -7.31 42.97
C TYR A 131 -12.11 -8.37 42.13
N SER A 132 -12.56 -8.63 40.90
CA SER A 132 -12.02 -9.65 40.00
C SER A 132 -10.96 -9.15 39.04
N ILE A 133 -10.73 -7.84 38.97
CA ILE A 133 -9.77 -7.25 38.02
C ILE A 133 -8.36 -7.69 38.39
N SER A 134 -7.69 -8.35 37.45
CA SER A 134 -6.29 -8.74 37.51
C SER A 134 -5.64 -8.68 36.12
N LYS A 135 -4.33 -8.90 36.05
CA LYS A 135 -3.62 -9.02 34.76
C LYS A 135 -4.12 -10.18 33.90
N GLY A 136 -4.54 -11.29 34.52
CA GLY A 136 -4.90 -12.51 33.81
C GLY A 136 -6.38 -12.66 33.49
N ASN A 137 -7.25 -12.03 34.28
CA ASN A 137 -8.70 -12.21 34.16
C ASN A 137 -9.51 -11.06 34.76
N PHE A 138 -10.79 -11.05 34.41
CA PHE A 138 -11.84 -10.31 35.13
C PHE A 138 -13.18 -11.04 34.99
N LYS A 139 -14.14 -10.70 35.85
CA LYS A 139 -15.53 -11.17 35.79
C LYS A 139 -16.44 -10.08 35.24
N LEU A 140 -17.25 -10.43 34.26
CA LEU A 140 -18.33 -9.60 33.75
C LEU A 140 -19.65 -10.06 34.36
N MET A 141 -20.33 -9.16 35.08
CA MET A 141 -21.69 -9.40 35.57
C MET A 141 -22.70 -8.86 34.57
N SER A 142 -23.74 -9.64 34.28
CA SER A 142 -24.79 -9.28 33.32
C SER A 142 -26.19 -9.44 33.94
N HIS A 143 -27.03 -8.45 33.74
CA HIS A 143 -28.44 -8.41 34.09
C HIS A 143 -29.26 -8.36 32.80
N TYR A 144 -30.25 -9.23 32.67
CA TYR A 144 -31.13 -9.26 31.50
C TYR A 144 -32.53 -8.85 31.91
N SER A 145 -33.18 -7.98 31.14
CA SER A 145 -34.51 -7.46 31.50
C SER A 145 -35.58 -8.54 31.46
N ASP A 146 -35.46 -9.49 30.52
CA ASP A 146 -36.45 -10.55 30.29
C ASP A 146 -36.19 -11.81 31.13
N LEU A 147 -35.02 -11.91 31.76
CA LEU A 147 -34.63 -13.04 32.58
C LEU A 147 -34.29 -12.50 33.97
N ASN A 148 -35.05 -12.87 34.99
CA ASN A 148 -34.76 -12.51 36.38
C ASN A 148 -33.54 -13.31 36.92
N LYS A 149 -32.42 -13.22 36.20
CA LYS A 149 -31.18 -13.97 36.41
C LYS A 149 -30.00 -13.03 36.20
N HIS A 150 -29.02 -13.19 37.08
CA HIS A 150 -27.69 -12.61 36.92
C HIS A 150 -26.75 -13.66 36.36
N LEU A 151 -25.98 -13.30 35.35
CA LEU A 151 -24.93 -14.15 34.82
C LEU A 151 -23.57 -13.54 35.16
N PHE A 152 -22.70 -14.37 35.72
CA PHE A 152 -21.28 -14.05 35.88
C PHE A 152 -20.52 -14.81 34.80
N ARG A 153 -19.78 -14.07 33.98
CA ARG A 153 -18.86 -14.63 32.98
C ARG A 153 -17.44 -14.36 33.41
N ASP A 154 -16.68 -15.42 33.64
CA ASP A 154 -15.23 -15.35 33.77
C ASP A 154 -14.61 -15.08 32.40
N VAL A 155 -13.75 -14.07 32.34
CA VAL A 155 -13.02 -13.68 31.12
C VAL A 155 -11.55 -13.88 31.37
N GLN A 156 -10.92 -14.76 30.59
CA GLN A 156 -9.48 -14.95 30.59
C GLN A 156 -8.85 -14.04 29.53
N ILE A 157 -7.92 -13.18 29.94
CA ILE A 157 -7.28 -12.20 29.04
C ILE A 157 -6.43 -12.90 27.98
N GLN A 158 -5.78 -14.01 28.35
CA GLN A 158 -4.98 -14.80 27.42
C GLN A 158 -5.82 -15.39 26.27
N GLU A 159 -7.03 -15.88 26.56
CA GLU A 159 -7.93 -16.40 25.52
C GLU A 159 -8.36 -15.31 24.53
N LEU A 160 -8.53 -14.07 25.00
CA LEU A 160 -8.87 -12.94 24.12
C LEU A 160 -7.72 -12.63 23.16
N ARG A 161 -6.48 -12.63 23.66
CA ARG A 161 -5.28 -12.45 22.83
C ARG A 161 -5.19 -13.53 21.77
N GLU A 162 -5.31 -14.80 22.14
CA GLU A 162 -5.18 -15.92 21.20
C GLU A 162 -6.24 -15.87 20.09
N LYS A 163 -7.50 -15.59 20.44
CA LYS A 163 -8.58 -15.41 19.45
C LYS A 163 -8.33 -14.23 18.53
N GLN A 164 -7.87 -13.10 19.08
CA GLN A 164 -7.55 -11.92 18.31
C GLN A 164 -6.38 -12.20 17.36
N GLU A 165 -5.21 -12.58 17.88
CA GLU A 165 -3.99 -12.76 17.10
C GLU A 165 -4.18 -13.77 15.98
N LYS A 166 -4.80 -14.92 16.28
CA LYS A 166 -5.09 -15.94 15.27
C LYS A 166 -5.91 -15.37 14.10
N SER A 167 -7.01 -14.68 14.40
CA SER A 167 -7.92 -14.17 13.37
C SER A 167 -7.29 -12.99 12.61
N VAL A 168 -6.56 -12.11 13.30
CA VAL A 168 -5.84 -10.99 12.68
C VAL A 168 -4.78 -11.51 11.71
N ILE A 169 -3.98 -12.48 12.13
CA ILE A 169 -2.96 -13.13 11.30
C ILE A 169 -3.61 -13.74 10.05
N GLU A 170 -4.68 -14.51 10.22
CA GLU A 170 -5.41 -15.13 9.12
C GLU A 170 -5.96 -14.10 8.13
N ILE A 171 -6.55 -13.00 8.60
CA ILE A 171 -7.07 -11.95 7.72
C ILE A 171 -5.94 -11.27 6.96
N LEU A 172 -4.85 -10.90 7.64
CA LEU A 172 -3.72 -10.23 7.01
C LEU A 172 -3.00 -11.15 6.01
N ASP A 173 -2.89 -12.45 6.28
CA ASP A 173 -2.38 -13.44 5.32
C ASP A 173 -3.25 -13.47 4.06
N ASN A 174 -4.57 -13.54 4.21
CA ASN A 174 -5.49 -13.48 3.06
C ASN A 174 -5.34 -12.17 2.26
N VAL A 175 -5.12 -11.03 2.92
CA VAL A 175 -4.87 -9.74 2.24
C VAL A 175 -3.58 -9.81 1.43
N VAL A 176 -2.49 -10.31 2.03
CA VAL A 176 -1.20 -10.48 1.34
C VAL A 176 -1.35 -11.40 0.14
N GLU A 177 -1.96 -12.56 0.30
CA GLU A 177 -2.16 -13.54 -0.77
C GLU A 177 -2.96 -12.94 -1.95
N LEU A 178 -4.02 -12.19 -1.67
CA LEU A 178 -4.81 -11.53 -2.70
C LEU A 178 -4.01 -10.47 -3.46
N MET A 179 -3.22 -9.67 -2.75
CA MET A 179 -2.36 -8.65 -3.36
C MET A 179 -1.22 -9.26 -4.19
N GLU A 180 -0.58 -10.32 -3.69
CA GLU A 180 0.45 -11.04 -4.43
C GLU A 180 -0.11 -11.70 -5.67
N LYS A 181 -1.29 -12.32 -5.58
CA LYS A 181 -1.98 -12.88 -6.75
C LYS A 181 -2.32 -11.82 -7.79
N GLU A 182 -2.73 -10.63 -7.36
CA GLU A 182 -2.96 -9.50 -8.25
C GLU A 182 -1.66 -9.06 -8.95
N TYR A 183 -0.56 -8.93 -8.19
CA TYR A 183 0.74 -8.57 -8.74
C TYR A 183 1.29 -9.61 -9.72
N GLU A 184 1.20 -10.90 -9.39
CA GLU A 184 1.60 -12.00 -10.29
C GLU A 184 0.75 -12.02 -11.58
N GLY A 185 -0.55 -11.70 -11.46
CA GLY A 185 -1.41 -11.51 -12.62
C GLY A 185 -0.95 -10.36 -13.51
N HIS A 186 -0.60 -9.22 -12.88
CA HIS A 186 -0.03 -8.07 -13.56
C HIS A 186 1.32 -8.41 -14.24
N LYS A 187 2.22 -9.12 -13.56
CA LYS A 187 3.50 -9.55 -14.15
C LYS A 187 3.31 -10.39 -15.40
N LYS A 188 2.45 -11.41 -15.33
CA LYS A 188 2.14 -12.30 -16.46
C LYS A 188 1.55 -11.58 -17.66
N GLN A 189 0.84 -10.48 -17.45
CA GLN A 189 0.32 -9.66 -18.55
C GLN A 189 1.44 -9.05 -19.40
N PHE A 190 2.61 -8.78 -18.81
CA PHE A 190 3.72 -8.10 -19.47
C PHE A 190 4.98 -8.96 -19.66
N SER A 191 5.01 -10.20 -19.16
CA SER A 191 6.20 -11.08 -19.18
C SER A 191 6.75 -11.37 -20.58
N ASN A 192 5.92 -11.30 -21.62
CA ASN A 192 6.31 -11.57 -23.00
C ASN A 192 6.65 -10.31 -23.81
N SER A 193 6.50 -9.13 -23.23
CA SER A 193 6.73 -7.85 -23.91
C SER A 193 7.84 -7.11 -23.19
N LYS A 194 9.05 -7.12 -23.74
CA LYS A 194 10.15 -6.34 -23.17
C LYS A 194 10.04 -4.89 -23.61
N ILE A 195 10.02 -3.97 -22.66
CA ILE A 195 9.98 -2.54 -22.99
C ILE A 195 11.31 -2.07 -23.55
N SER A 196 12.43 -2.68 -23.15
CA SER A 196 13.75 -2.39 -23.71
C SER A 196 13.85 -2.75 -25.20
N ASP A 197 13.02 -3.66 -25.71
CA ASP A 197 13.03 -3.99 -27.14
C ASP A 197 12.53 -2.82 -28.01
N LEU A 198 11.81 -1.85 -27.44
CA LEU A 198 11.33 -0.67 -28.16
C LEU A 198 12.47 0.28 -28.57
N THR A 199 13.58 0.29 -27.84
CA THR A 199 14.73 1.15 -28.14
C THR A 199 15.74 0.47 -29.07
N ASN A 200 15.50 -0.77 -29.48
CA ASN A 200 16.38 -1.49 -30.40
C ASN A 200 16.57 -0.70 -31.70
N GLY A 201 17.83 -0.34 -31.98
CA GLY A 201 18.20 0.41 -33.18
C GLY A 201 18.12 1.93 -33.04
N ILE A 202 17.71 2.48 -31.89
CA ILE A 202 17.65 3.94 -31.68
C ILE A 202 19.03 4.59 -31.85
N GLY A 203 20.11 3.91 -31.47
CA GLY A 203 21.49 4.38 -31.64
C GLY A 203 21.87 4.63 -33.11
N TYR A 204 21.32 3.85 -34.05
CA TYR A 204 21.51 4.11 -35.48
C TYR A 204 20.86 5.44 -35.89
N SER A 205 19.62 5.67 -35.46
CA SER A 205 18.93 6.93 -35.74
C SER A 205 19.62 8.13 -35.11
N ILE A 206 20.13 8.00 -33.88
CA ILE A 206 20.95 9.03 -33.22
C ILE A 206 22.18 9.36 -34.08
N SER A 207 22.93 8.35 -34.52
CA SER A 207 24.10 8.53 -35.40
C SER A 207 23.74 9.25 -36.71
N LYS A 208 22.58 8.99 -37.30
CA LYS A 208 22.13 9.67 -38.53
C LYS A 208 21.74 11.13 -38.32
N VAL A 209 21.24 11.48 -37.13
CA VAL A 209 21.01 12.88 -36.78
C VAL A 209 22.34 13.62 -36.62
N TYR A 210 23.34 13.01 -35.97
CA TYR A 210 24.70 13.57 -35.87
C TYR A 210 25.34 13.85 -37.24
N GLU A 211 25.24 12.92 -38.20
CA GLU A 211 25.74 13.15 -39.56
C GLU A 211 25.09 14.38 -40.21
N GLY A 212 23.81 14.63 -39.90
CA GLY A 212 23.05 15.78 -40.38
C GLY A 212 23.55 17.12 -39.88
N ILE A 213 24.09 17.18 -38.67
CA ILE A 213 24.66 18.39 -38.07
C ILE A 213 25.84 18.92 -38.91
N TYR A 214 26.66 18.06 -39.49
CA TYR A 214 27.86 18.50 -40.23
C TYR A 214 27.67 18.57 -41.74
N ASN A 215 26.81 17.72 -42.31
CA ASN A 215 26.81 17.50 -43.77
C ASN A 215 25.47 17.79 -44.48
N SER A 216 24.52 18.48 -43.84
CA SER A 216 23.19 18.78 -44.41
C SER A 216 22.52 17.53 -44.98
N TYR A 217 22.27 16.55 -44.10
CA TYR A 217 21.83 15.20 -44.47
C TYR A 217 20.30 15.08 -44.45
N PRO A 218 19.62 14.81 -45.58
CA PRO A 218 18.15 14.71 -45.64
C PRO A 218 17.53 13.64 -44.74
N LEU A 219 18.32 12.64 -44.33
CA LEU A 219 17.83 11.57 -43.46
C LEU A 219 17.86 11.95 -41.97
N ALA A 220 18.40 13.12 -41.59
CA ALA A 220 18.43 13.57 -40.20
C ALA A 220 17.01 13.80 -39.65
N GLU A 221 16.16 14.50 -40.39
CA GLU A 221 14.75 14.73 -40.00
C GLU A 221 13.97 13.43 -39.87
N MET A 222 14.16 12.51 -40.83
CA MET A 222 13.51 11.20 -40.81
C MET A 222 13.92 10.38 -39.58
N ASN A 223 15.23 10.32 -39.28
CA ASN A 223 15.72 9.58 -38.12
C ASN A 223 15.37 10.25 -36.80
N PHE A 224 15.29 11.58 -36.77
CA PHE A 224 14.81 12.30 -35.60
C PHE A 224 13.33 11.99 -35.30
N SER A 225 12.50 11.90 -36.34
CA SER A 225 11.11 11.46 -36.20
C SER A 225 11.00 10.02 -35.65
N ILE A 226 11.92 9.13 -36.03
CA ILE A 226 12.00 7.77 -35.47
C ILE A 226 12.30 7.84 -33.97
N ILE A 227 13.30 8.63 -33.55
CA ILE A 227 13.65 8.82 -32.13
C ILE A 227 12.43 9.30 -31.32
N GLN A 228 11.72 10.33 -31.81
CA GLN A 228 10.49 10.83 -31.18
C GLN A 228 9.44 9.72 -31.02
N SER A 229 9.17 8.98 -32.10
CA SER A 229 8.18 7.91 -32.08
C SER A 229 8.55 6.75 -31.13
N THR A 230 9.85 6.46 -30.99
CA THR A 230 10.35 5.46 -30.05
C THR A 230 10.15 5.92 -28.61
N ILE A 231 10.52 7.17 -28.28
CA ILE A 231 10.32 7.74 -26.94
C ILE A 231 8.83 7.75 -26.57
N ASP A 232 7.96 8.14 -27.48
CA ASP A 232 6.51 8.13 -27.25
C ASP A 232 5.96 6.72 -27.05
N SER A 233 6.51 5.73 -27.74
CA SER A 233 6.13 4.32 -27.56
C SER A 233 6.57 3.80 -26.19
N VAL A 234 7.77 4.17 -25.73
CA VAL A 234 8.26 3.86 -24.38
C VAL A 234 7.35 4.47 -23.32
N LYS A 235 7.01 5.76 -23.43
CA LYS A 235 6.08 6.44 -22.50
C LYS A 235 4.74 5.70 -22.40
N LYS A 236 4.13 5.37 -23.53
CA LYS A 236 2.84 4.65 -23.58
C LYS A 236 2.91 3.28 -22.92
N GLU A 237 4.00 2.53 -23.14
CA GLU A 237 4.16 1.20 -22.54
C GLU A 237 4.42 1.29 -21.03
N ILE A 238 5.12 2.32 -20.54
CA ILE A 238 5.26 2.62 -19.09
C ILE A 238 3.90 2.92 -18.48
N GLU A 239 3.13 3.83 -19.08
CA GLU A 239 1.80 4.20 -18.60
C GLU A 239 0.84 3.01 -18.58
N LYS A 240 0.97 2.09 -19.54
CA LYS A 240 0.18 0.86 -19.56
C LYS A 240 0.52 -0.09 -18.40
N ARG A 241 1.77 -0.10 -17.92
CA ARG A 241 2.21 -0.93 -16.79
C ARG A 241 1.91 -0.27 -15.44
N TYR A 242 2.24 1.01 -15.30
CA TYR A 242 2.24 1.70 -14.01
C TYR A 242 1.15 2.77 -13.87
N GLY A 243 0.29 2.93 -14.88
CA GLY A 243 -0.76 3.96 -14.96
C GLY A 243 -0.22 5.35 -15.35
N LYS A 244 0.92 5.76 -14.79
CA LYS A 244 1.59 7.03 -15.09
C LYS A 244 3.11 6.89 -15.01
N ILE A 245 3.82 7.72 -15.78
CA ILE A 245 5.29 7.81 -15.70
C ILE A 245 5.76 8.27 -14.32
N SER A 246 5.00 9.16 -13.67
CA SER A 246 5.30 9.68 -12.32
C SER A 246 5.31 8.61 -11.22
N ALA A 247 4.82 7.40 -11.50
CA ALA A 247 4.95 6.26 -10.59
C ALA A 247 6.42 5.82 -10.43
N LEU A 248 7.28 6.16 -11.39
CA LEU A 248 8.71 5.85 -11.42
C LEU A 248 9.51 7.17 -11.43
N GLN A 249 9.72 7.77 -10.26
CA GLN A 249 10.29 9.13 -10.14
C GLN A 249 11.64 9.30 -10.86
N GLY A 250 12.52 8.30 -10.81
CA GLY A 250 13.80 8.35 -11.54
C GLY A 250 13.58 8.42 -13.05
N LEU A 251 12.62 7.63 -13.56
CA LEU A 251 12.31 7.55 -14.99
C LEU A 251 11.62 8.83 -15.48
N GLU A 252 10.77 9.43 -14.64
CA GLU A 252 10.14 10.72 -14.90
C GLU A 252 11.17 11.82 -15.13
N ASP A 253 12.22 11.90 -14.31
CA ASP A 253 13.28 12.91 -14.50
C ASP A 253 14.06 12.70 -15.80
N VAL A 254 14.37 11.44 -16.14
CA VAL A 254 15.05 11.09 -17.40
C VAL A 254 14.19 11.47 -18.59
N ILE A 255 12.91 11.08 -18.61
CA ILE A 255 11.97 11.39 -19.68
C ILE A 255 11.77 12.91 -19.82
N ARG A 256 11.63 13.64 -18.71
CA ARG A 256 11.52 15.11 -18.72
C ARG A 256 12.72 15.77 -19.40
N ARG A 257 13.93 15.27 -19.15
CA ARG A 257 15.16 15.78 -19.80
C ARG A 257 15.21 15.41 -21.28
N VAL A 258 14.86 14.17 -21.62
CA VAL A 258 14.75 13.71 -23.01
C VAL A 258 13.76 14.58 -23.79
N ASP A 259 12.58 14.86 -23.22
CA ASP A 259 11.55 15.68 -23.85
C ASP A 259 12.02 17.11 -24.11
N TYR A 260 12.70 17.71 -23.13
CA TYR A 260 13.32 19.02 -23.32
C TYR A 260 14.35 19.00 -24.46
N ILE A 261 15.22 18.01 -24.52
CA ILE A 261 16.24 17.90 -25.58
C ILE A 261 15.58 17.71 -26.95
N VAL A 262 14.58 16.83 -27.03
CA VAL A 262 13.80 16.58 -28.25
C VAL A 262 13.11 17.85 -28.72
N GLU A 263 12.49 18.63 -27.83
CA GLU A 263 11.86 19.90 -28.19
C GLU A 263 12.88 20.88 -28.78
N ARG A 264 14.07 21.00 -28.17
CA ARG A 264 15.14 21.88 -28.66
C ARG A 264 15.69 21.43 -30.02
N MET A 265 15.86 20.13 -30.21
CA MET A 265 16.33 19.55 -31.47
C MET A 265 15.30 19.66 -32.60
N ASP A 266 14.00 19.50 -32.30
CA ASP A 266 12.92 19.69 -33.28
C ASP A 266 12.91 21.12 -33.82
N GLY A 267 13.07 22.10 -32.93
CA GLY A 267 13.23 23.50 -33.29
C GLY A 267 14.45 23.78 -34.17
N TRP A 268 15.58 23.13 -33.88
CA TRP A 268 16.78 23.24 -34.72
C TRP A 268 16.54 22.71 -36.13
N ILE A 269 15.96 21.51 -36.26
CA ILE A 269 15.70 20.86 -37.55
C ILE A 269 14.74 21.69 -38.41
N LYS A 270 13.68 22.23 -37.82
CA LYS A 270 12.63 22.95 -38.55
C LYS A 270 12.94 24.42 -38.81
N GLU A 271 13.55 25.09 -37.84
CA GLU A 271 13.63 26.56 -37.80
C GLU A 271 15.06 27.09 -37.69
N SER A 272 16.08 26.21 -37.58
CA SER A 272 17.48 26.61 -37.36
C SER A 272 17.64 27.53 -36.14
N ASN A 273 16.86 27.30 -35.08
CA ASN A 273 16.68 28.22 -33.95
C ASN A 273 17.73 28.09 -32.82
N LEU A 274 18.77 27.28 -33.03
CA LEU A 274 19.91 27.15 -32.11
C LEU A 274 21.12 27.96 -32.57
N PHE A 275 22.07 28.23 -31.67
CA PHE A 275 23.32 28.90 -32.01
C PHE A 275 24.22 27.97 -32.84
N ASN A 276 23.94 27.95 -34.14
CA ASN A 276 24.60 27.11 -35.13
C ASN A 276 24.57 25.61 -34.76
N ASN A 277 25.43 24.85 -35.42
CA ASN A 277 25.51 23.40 -35.26
C ASN A 277 26.19 22.95 -33.95
N SER A 278 26.87 23.86 -33.24
CA SER A 278 27.52 23.57 -31.96
C SER A 278 26.52 23.32 -30.83
N ASP A 279 25.44 24.07 -30.78
CA ASP A 279 24.36 23.82 -29.80
C ASP A 279 23.69 22.47 -30.09
N ALA A 280 23.41 22.17 -31.37
CA ALA A 280 22.82 20.90 -31.77
C ALA A 280 23.69 19.69 -31.38
N GLU A 281 25.01 19.83 -31.50
CA GLU A 281 25.98 18.82 -31.04
C GLU A 281 25.86 18.58 -29.53
N VAL A 282 25.85 19.65 -28.71
CA VAL A 282 25.69 19.55 -27.24
C VAL A 282 24.38 18.88 -26.85
N PHE A 283 23.27 19.23 -27.52
CA PHE A 283 21.98 18.59 -27.27
C PHE A 283 21.98 17.11 -27.67
N MET A 284 22.59 16.75 -28.80
CA MET A 284 22.70 15.36 -29.23
C MET A 284 23.59 14.52 -28.32
N ASP A 285 24.71 15.07 -27.82
CA ASP A 285 25.56 14.41 -26.81
C ASP A 285 24.74 14.08 -25.57
N SER A 286 24.02 15.09 -25.07
CA SER A 286 23.14 14.91 -23.93
C SER A 286 21.99 13.93 -24.22
N LEU A 287 21.46 13.90 -25.44
CA LEU A 287 20.39 12.96 -25.83
C LEU A 287 20.91 11.53 -25.78
N SER A 288 22.08 11.27 -26.37
CA SER A 288 22.70 9.95 -26.38
C SER A 288 22.90 9.43 -24.97
N ASP A 289 23.47 10.26 -24.08
CA ASP A 289 23.68 9.91 -22.67
C ASP A 289 22.37 9.58 -21.93
N ARG A 290 21.31 10.37 -22.17
CA ARG A 290 20.01 10.11 -21.52
C ARG A 290 19.30 8.90 -22.08
N ILE A 291 19.46 8.58 -23.36
CA ILE A 291 18.92 7.36 -23.96
C ILE A 291 19.64 6.14 -23.38
N ASP A 292 20.96 6.17 -23.20
CA ASP A 292 21.70 5.08 -22.55
C ASP A 292 21.24 4.85 -21.10
N GLU A 293 20.95 5.93 -20.36
CA GLU A 293 20.35 5.84 -19.03
C GLU A 293 18.94 5.25 -19.09
N LEU A 294 18.09 5.74 -19.98
CA LEU A 294 16.74 5.23 -20.19
C LEU A 294 16.76 3.72 -20.49
N GLU A 295 17.61 3.26 -21.41
CA GLU A 295 17.72 1.84 -21.74
C GLU A 295 18.12 0.96 -20.54
N LYS A 296 18.96 1.46 -19.63
CA LYS A 296 19.28 0.75 -18.39
C LYS A 296 18.06 0.61 -17.50
N MET A 297 17.31 1.70 -17.31
CA MET A 297 16.07 1.68 -16.52
C MET A 297 15.01 0.75 -17.14
N LEU A 298 14.89 0.74 -18.47
CA LEU A 298 13.98 -0.16 -19.18
C LEU A 298 14.35 -1.64 -18.98
N LYS A 299 15.65 -1.97 -18.90
CA LYS A 299 16.12 -3.33 -18.59
C LYS A 299 15.82 -3.73 -17.16
N GLU A 300 15.97 -2.82 -16.19
CA GLU A 300 15.58 -3.05 -14.79
C GLU A 300 14.07 -3.32 -14.67
N ILE A 301 13.25 -2.58 -15.41
CA ILE A 301 11.81 -2.86 -15.52
C ILE A 301 11.59 -4.26 -16.09
N ASP A 302 12.22 -4.59 -17.21
CA ASP A 302 12.06 -5.93 -17.80
C ASP A 302 12.50 -7.07 -16.87
N GLU A 303 13.43 -6.82 -15.95
CA GLU A 303 13.80 -7.78 -14.90
C GLU A 303 12.74 -7.96 -13.83
N GLU A 304 12.02 -6.89 -13.45
CA GLU A 304 10.88 -6.99 -12.54
C GLU A 304 9.77 -7.90 -13.11
N PHE A 305 9.59 -7.89 -14.44
CA PHE A 305 8.52 -8.62 -15.14
C PHE A 305 8.92 -10.02 -15.66
N LYS A 306 10.13 -10.50 -15.38
CA LYS A 306 10.54 -11.91 -15.62
C LYS A 306 9.89 -12.86 -14.63
#